data_AF-A0A4R3JTI2-F1
#
_entry.id   AF-A0A4R3JTI2-F1
#
_cell.length_a   1.000
_cell.length_b   1.000
_cell.length_c   1.000
_cell.angle_alpha   90.00
_cell.angle_beta   90.00
_cell.angle_gamma   90.00
#
_symmetry.space_group_name_H-M   'P 1'
#
loop_
_entity.id
_entity.type
_entity.pdbx_description
1 polymer ?
#
loop_
_entity_poly.entity_id
_entity_poly.type
_entity_poly.pdbx_seq_one_letter_code
_entity_poly.pdbx_strand_id
1 'polypeptide(L)' 'MQIWVDADACPAVIKDILFRAAERIQTPLTVRSQVM' A
#
# COMPACT_ATOMS: atom_id res chain seq x y z
N MET A 1 7.48 8.30 -8.43
CA MET A 1 6.09 7.79 -8.45
C MET A 1 5.65 7.65 -7.00
N GLN A 2 4.41 7.95 -6.63
CA GLN A 2 3.90 7.73 -5.28
C GLN A 2 2.65 6.85 -5.38
N ILE A 3 2.65 5.71 -4.67
CA ILE A 3 1.57 4.73 -4.74
C ILE A 3 0.64 4.95 -3.55
N TRP A 4 -0.65 5.19 -3.83
CA TRP A 4 -1.70 5.36 -2.83
C TRP A 4 -2.56 4.11 -2.78
N VAL A 5 -2.71 3.54 -1.59
CA VAL A 5 -3.48 2.30 -1.37
C VAL A 5 -4.49 2.55 -0.27
N ASP A 6 -5.75 2.22 -0.56
CA ASP A 6 -6.83 2.28 0.42
C ASP A 6 -6.76 1.07 1.35
N ALA A 7 -6.63 1.32 2.65
CA ALA A 7 -6.47 0.31 3.68
C ALA A 7 -7.74 -0.53 3.88
N ASP A 8 -8.90 0.05 3.59
CA ASP A 8 -10.22 -0.50 3.91
C ASP A 8 -10.73 -1.34 2.74
N ALA A 9 -10.35 -0.99 1.51
CA ALA A 9 -10.64 -1.78 0.32
C ALA A 9 -9.65 -2.94 0.07
N CYS A 10 -8.46 -2.93 0.70
CA CYS A 10 -7.40 -3.92 0.41
C CYS A 10 -7.30 -5.04 1.47
N PRO A 11 -7.40 -6.32 1.07
CA PRO A 11 -7.09 -7.47 1.93
C PRO A 11 -5.66 -7.42 2.48
N ALA A 12 -5.43 -8.02 3.65
CA ALA A 12 -4.12 -8.06 4.30
C ALA A 12 -3.01 -8.63 3.38
N VAL A 13 -3.33 -9.65 2.57
CA VAL A 13 -2.41 -10.24 1.59
C VAL A 13 -1.96 -9.24 0.53
N ILE A 14 -2.86 -8.38 0.05
CA ILE A 14 -2.54 -7.38 -0.96
C ILE A 14 -1.59 -6.33 -0.38
N LYS A 15 -1.78 -5.93 0.88
CA LYS A 15 -0.87 -5.02 1.57
C LYS A 15 0.55 -5.60 1.60
N ASP A 16 0.73 -6.85 2.03
CA ASP A 16 2.05 -7.50 2.11
C ASP A 16 2.75 -7.56 0.73
N ILE A 17 2.01 -7.89 -0.34
CA ILE A 17 2.54 -7.86 -1.72
C ILE A 17 2.97 -6.44 -2.12
N LEU A 18 2.18 -5.41 -1.81
CA LEU A 18 2.49 -4.02 -2.16
C LEU A 18 3.67 -3.49 -1.35
N PHE A 19 3.78 -3.85 -0.07
CA PHE A 19 4.96 -3.54 0.76
C PHE A 19 6.23 -4.14 0.15
N ARG A 20 6.23 -5.44 -0.17
CA ARG A 20 7.37 -6.10 -0.81
C ARG A 20 7.69 -5.52 -2.20
N ALA A 21 6.68 -5.20 -2.98
CA ALA A 21 6.86 -4.61 -4.29
C ALA A 21 7.53 -3.22 -4.17
N ALA A 22 7.00 -2.36 -3.30
CA ALA A 22 7.51 -1.02 -3.03
C ALA A 22 8.95 -1.03 -2.51
N GLU A 23 9.29 -2.00 -1.65
CA GLU A 23 10.65 -2.22 -1.16
C GLU A 23 11.62 -2.54 -2.30
N ARG A 24 11.24 -3.43 -3.22
CA ARG A 24 12.07 -3.85 -4.38
C ARG A 24 12.34 -2.71 -5.36
N ILE A 25 11.38 -1.81 -5.54
CA ILE A 25 11.51 -0.66 -6.45
C ILE A 25 11.89 0.64 -5.72
N GLN A 26 12.22 0.55 -4.43
CA GLN A 26 12.54 1.68 -3.55
C GLN A 26 11.58 2.87 -3.68
N THR A 27 10.30 2.57 -3.83
CA THR A 27 9.26 3.58 -4.04
C THR A 27 8.45 3.75 -2.77
N PRO A 28 8.23 4.97 -2.28
CA PRO A 28 7.39 5.20 -1.11
C PRO A 28 5.95 4.78 -1.41
N LEU A 29 5.43 3.89 -0.56
CA LEU A 29 4.02 3.54 -0.54
C LEU A 29 3.34 4.28 0.60
N THR A 30 2.13 4.78 0.36
CA THR A 30 1.33 5.41 1.40
C THR A 30 0.00 4.69 1.49
N VAL A 31 -0.20 4.02 2.62
CA VAL A 31 -1.47 3.39 2.95
C VAL A 31 -2.34 4.44 3.63
N ARG A 32 -3.51 4.73 3.07
CA ARG A 32 -4.51 5.61 3.70
C ARG A 32 -5.68 4.76 4.13
N SER A 33 -6.09 4.89 5.39
CA SER A 33 -7.40 4.41 5.83
C SER A 33 -8.36 5.59 5.72
N GLN A 34 -9.48 5.39 5.04
CA GLN A 34 -10.55 6.37 4.99
C GLN A 34 -11.38 6.19 6.26
N VAL A 35 -10.86 6.72 7.38
CA VAL A 35 -11.67 6.91 8.59
C VAL A 35 -12.46 8.19 8.40
N MET A 36 -13.78 8.06 8.26
CA MET A 36 -14.75 9.15 8.42
C MET A 36 -14.95 9.45 9.90
#